data_AF-H1V939-F1
#
_entry.id   AF-H1V939-F1
#
_cell.length_a   1.000
_cell.length_b   1.000
_cell.length_c   1.000
_cell.angle_alpha   90.00
_cell.angle_beta   90.00
_cell.angle_gamma   90.00
#
_symmetry.space_group_name_H-M   'P 1'
#
loop_
_entity.id
_entity.type
_entity.pdbx_description
1 polymer ?
#
loop_
_entity_poly.entity_id
_entity_poly.type
_entity_poly.pdbx_seq_one_letter_code
_entity_poly.pdbx_strand_id
1 'polypeptide(L)'
;MFCSSLRKRSEWTSAIPLLSGSTPRLQGAGKSASSWDWEHSLTATIEGRLNTHDIALPLTQQQGRVLRLVLLSPKDISTTATEQRLERFFNLNGGHDAIILFLLNQQGHETNPTVAFMNLQIDILSKLDLPLVPLTSISSLPSALANLRTAFAAAQPATSPAQATSVSLPLLQHLASGNGPLSEHMTNLLSELGQSPREIAGLAETAQGKARILGLLGPVDGARVLSFLAQEKLVFA
;
A
#
# COMPACT_ATOMS: atom_id res chain seq x y z
N MET A 1 -4.25 -8.37 7.03
CA MET A 1 -4.15 -7.80 8.39
C MET A 1 -4.95 -6.49 8.47
N PHE A 2 -5.56 -6.15 9.61
CA PHE A 2 -6.18 -4.84 9.82
C PHE A 2 -5.65 -4.17 11.10
N CYS A 3 -5.69 -2.84 11.14
CA CYS A 3 -5.11 -2.05 12.22
C CYS A 3 -6.00 -2.03 13.47
N SER A 4 -5.42 -2.30 14.63
CA SER A 4 -6.10 -2.20 15.93
C SER A 4 -6.63 -0.79 16.26
N SER A 5 -6.06 0.26 15.64
CA SER A 5 -6.55 1.63 15.79
C SER A 5 -7.98 1.83 15.26
N LEU A 6 -8.47 0.95 14.37
CA LEU A 6 -9.84 1.00 13.86
C LEU A 6 -10.88 0.87 14.98
N ARG A 7 -10.56 0.17 16.07
CA ARG A 7 -11.46 0.04 17.25
C ARG A 7 -11.73 1.37 17.95
N LYS A 8 -10.84 2.35 17.80
CA LYS A 8 -10.97 3.69 18.41
C LYS A 8 -11.82 4.63 17.55
N ARG A 9 -12.15 4.23 16.32
CA ARG A 9 -12.91 5.04 15.36
C ARG A 9 -14.35 4.54 15.36
N SER A 10 -15.24 5.31 15.98
CA SER A 10 -16.67 4.97 16.11
C SER A 10 -17.30 4.61 14.75
N GLU A 11 -16.85 5.28 13.70
CA GLU A 11 -17.28 5.15 12.31
C GLU A 11 -17.02 3.75 11.73
N TRP A 12 -16.00 3.07 12.27
CA TRP A 12 -15.51 1.78 11.75
C TRP A 12 -15.72 0.65 12.75
N THR A 13 -16.32 0.91 13.90
CA THR A 13 -16.52 -0.11 14.95
C THR A 13 -17.33 -1.30 14.44
N SER A 14 -18.38 -1.05 13.66
CA SER A 14 -19.19 -2.12 13.04
C SER A 14 -18.48 -2.87 11.91
N ALA A 15 -17.34 -2.38 11.43
CA ALA A 15 -16.52 -3.08 10.44
C ALA A 15 -15.65 -4.17 11.08
N ILE A 16 -15.30 -4.04 12.36
CA ILE A 16 -14.39 -4.95 13.05
C ILE A 16 -14.86 -6.42 13.01
N PRO A 17 -16.14 -6.75 13.31
CA PRO A 17 -16.62 -8.12 13.21
C PRO A 17 -16.57 -8.67 11.78
N LEU A 18 -16.84 -7.81 10.79
CA LEU A 18 -16.78 -8.16 9.36
C LEU A 18 -15.34 -8.49 8.91
N LEU A 19 -14.35 -7.72 9.38
CA LEU A 19 -12.93 -7.92 9.07
C LEU A 19 -12.33 -9.12 9.82
N SER A 20 -12.80 -9.37 11.04
CA SER A 20 -12.33 -10.47 11.89
C SER A 20 -12.95 -11.83 11.51
N GLY A 21 -13.84 -11.88 10.51
CA GLY A 21 -14.60 -13.09 10.16
C GLY A 21 -15.59 -13.52 11.25
N SER A 22 -15.92 -12.62 12.18
CA SER A 22 -16.83 -12.85 13.29
C SER A 22 -18.22 -12.32 12.93
N THR A 23 -18.87 -12.90 11.91
CA THR A 23 -20.30 -12.66 11.70
C THR A 23 -21.08 -13.48 12.74
N PRO A 24 -22.01 -12.89 13.51
CA PRO A 24 -22.96 -13.67 14.27
C PRO A 24 -23.80 -14.46 13.26
N ARG A 25 -23.92 -15.78 13.44
CA ARG A 25 -24.90 -16.60 12.72
C ARG A 25 -26.27 -15.95 12.90
N LEU A 26 -26.81 -15.34 11.83
CA LEU A 26 -28.23 -15.04 11.76
C LEU A 26 -28.96 -16.38 11.61
N GLN A 27 -29.34 -16.98 12.74
CA GLN A 27 -30.35 -18.03 12.77
C GLN A 27 -31.69 -17.39 12.38
N GLY A 28 -32.20 -17.75 11.19
CA GLY A 28 -33.62 -17.55 10.87
C GLY A 28 -33.89 -17.18 9.42
N ALA A 29 -33.95 -18.18 8.53
CA ALA A 29 -34.96 -18.35 7.48
C ALA A 29 -34.60 -19.57 6.62
N GLY A 30 -35.62 -20.34 6.24
CA GLY A 30 -35.48 -21.72 5.77
C GLY A 30 -35.00 -21.90 4.32
N LYS A 31 -34.44 -23.10 4.10
CA LYS A 31 -34.48 -23.95 2.89
C LYS A 31 -34.31 -23.26 1.52
N SER A 32 -33.16 -23.48 0.88
CA SER A 32 -33.03 -24.44 -0.25
C SER A 32 -31.78 -24.16 -1.12
N ALA A 33 -30.99 -25.22 -1.30
CA ALA A 33 -30.14 -25.60 -2.44
C ALA A 33 -29.01 -24.69 -2.99
N SER A 34 -27.81 -25.26 -2.91
CA SER A 34 -26.60 -25.11 -3.77
C SER A 34 -26.00 -23.70 -3.94
N SER A 35 -25.11 -23.30 -3.02
CA SER A 35 -24.13 -22.23 -3.29
C SER A 35 -22.94 -22.34 -2.32
N TRP A 36 -22.24 -23.47 -2.36
CA TRP A 36 -21.00 -23.66 -1.58
C TRP A 36 -19.80 -23.26 -2.44
N ASP A 37 -19.55 -21.97 -2.71
CA ASP A 37 -18.28 -21.61 -3.35
C ASP A 37 -17.78 -20.15 -3.23
N TRP A 38 -18.51 -19.21 -2.62
CA TRP A 38 -18.00 -17.82 -2.50
C TRP A 38 -17.91 -17.28 -1.07
N GLU A 39 -18.46 -17.97 -0.07
CA GLU A 39 -18.57 -17.47 1.31
C GLU A 39 -17.27 -17.58 2.14
N HIS A 40 -16.14 -18.03 1.56
CA HIS A 40 -14.89 -18.26 2.29
C HIS A 40 -13.66 -17.46 1.84
N SER A 41 -13.77 -16.51 0.90
CA SER A 41 -12.58 -15.83 0.33
C SER A 41 -12.24 -14.46 0.91
N LEU A 42 -12.63 -14.18 2.15
CA LEU A 42 -11.90 -13.25 3.01
C LEU A 42 -11.37 -14.06 4.18
N THR A 43 -10.17 -14.63 3.99
CA THR A 43 -9.39 -15.24 5.07
C THR A 43 -9.39 -14.24 6.23
N ALA A 44 -9.88 -14.66 7.41
CA ALA A 44 -10.01 -13.81 8.58
C ALA A 44 -8.77 -12.92 8.72
N THR A 45 -9.00 -11.61 8.66
CA THR A 45 -7.89 -10.67 8.58
C THR A 45 -7.31 -10.54 9.98
N ILE A 46 -6.08 -11.03 10.21
CA ILE A 46 -5.43 -10.94 11.53
C ILE A 46 -5.32 -9.47 11.95
N GLU A 47 -5.68 -9.14 13.19
CA GLU A 47 -5.51 -7.80 13.75
C GLU A 47 -4.03 -7.54 14.10
N GLY A 48 -3.53 -6.34 13.79
CA GLY A 48 -2.13 -5.97 14.05
C GLY A 48 -1.92 -4.47 14.25
N ARG A 49 -0.67 -4.08 14.49
CA ARG A 49 -0.25 -2.67 14.49
C ARG A 49 0.21 -2.29 13.08
N LEU A 50 -0.56 -1.45 12.41
CA LEU A 50 -0.22 -0.89 11.11
C LEU A 50 -0.08 0.63 11.29
N ASN A 51 1.09 1.18 10.97
CA ASN A 51 1.39 2.59 11.26
C ASN A 51 0.92 3.54 10.14
N THR A 52 0.82 3.06 8.91
CA THR A 52 0.53 3.89 7.73
C THR A 52 -0.85 3.64 7.13
N HIS A 53 -1.34 2.39 7.18
CA HIS A 53 -2.59 1.97 6.56
C HIS A 53 -3.51 1.20 7.52
N ASP A 54 -4.78 1.07 7.19
CA ASP A 54 -5.79 0.43 8.02
C ASP A 54 -5.96 -1.06 7.68
N ILE A 55 -5.79 -1.44 6.41
CA ILE A 55 -5.91 -2.82 5.94
C ILE A 55 -4.74 -3.17 5.03
N ALA A 56 -4.24 -4.40 5.15
CA ALA A 56 -3.28 -5.02 4.24
C ALA A 56 -3.85 -6.35 3.73
N LEU A 57 -4.14 -6.42 2.43
CA LEU A 57 -4.70 -7.56 1.72
C LEU A 57 -3.65 -8.21 0.82
N PRO A 58 -3.23 -9.47 1.09
CA PRO A 58 -2.30 -10.16 0.21
C PRO A 58 -2.95 -10.51 -1.13
N LEU A 59 -2.28 -10.17 -2.22
CA LEU A 59 -2.69 -10.53 -3.58
C LEU A 59 -2.18 -11.94 -3.87
N THR A 60 -3.08 -12.93 -3.94
CA THR A 60 -2.74 -14.36 -4.01
C THR A 60 -2.04 -14.78 -5.29
N GLN A 61 -2.21 -14.02 -6.37
CA GLN A 61 -1.67 -14.36 -7.68
C GLN A 61 -0.22 -13.90 -7.89
N GLN A 62 0.32 -13.05 -6.99
CA GLN A 62 1.68 -12.52 -7.13
C GLN A 62 2.41 -12.56 -5.78
N GLN A 63 3.47 -13.36 -5.71
CA GLN A 63 4.25 -13.58 -4.50
C GLN A 63 4.71 -12.24 -3.90
N GLY A 64 4.31 -11.98 -2.66
CA GLY A 64 4.74 -10.81 -1.89
C GLY A 64 4.01 -9.49 -2.16
N ARG A 65 3.09 -9.41 -3.14
CA ARG A 65 2.29 -8.19 -3.34
C ARG A 65 1.17 -8.07 -2.31
N VAL A 66 1.01 -6.87 -1.78
CA VAL A 66 0.02 -6.55 -0.74
C VAL A 66 -0.68 -5.26 -1.13
N LEU A 67 -2.00 -5.34 -1.31
CA LEU A 67 -2.87 -4.20 -1.46
C LEU A 67 -3.12 -3.55 -0.09
N ARG A 68 -2.80 -2.28 0.03
CA ARG A 68 -2.89 -1.50 1.28
C ARG A 68 -4.01 -0.50 1.16
N LEU A 69 -4.79 -0.36 2.22
CA LEU A 69 -5.97 0.50 2.21
C LEU A 69 -5.96 1.42 3.43
N VAL A 70 -6.23 2.70 3.21
CA VAL A 70 -6.59 3.66 4.25
C VAL A 70 -8.10 3.83 4.23
N LEU A 71 -8.73 3.72 5.39
CA LEU A 71 -10.15 3.92 5.57
C LEU A 71 -10.37 5.33 6.08
N LEU A 72 -11.21 6.12 5.41
CA LEU A 72 -11.55 7.49 5.80
C LEU A 72 -13.07 7.69 5.89
N SER A 73 -13.46 8.62 6.74
CA SER A 73 -14.83 9.09 6.92
C SER A 73 -14.85 10.62 6.85
N PRO A 74 -16.03 11.26 6.78
CA PRO A 74 -16.13 12.71 6.84
C PRO A 74 -15.46 13.36 8.07
N LYS A 75 -15.27 12.64 9.17
CA LYS A 75 -14.56 13.16 10.36
C LYS A 75 -13.04 13.23 10.20
N ASP A 76 -12.50 12.49 9.24
CA ASP A 76 -11.05 12.41 9.05
C ASP A 76 -10.54 13.50 8.08
N ILE A 77 -11.43 14.20 7.37
CA ILE A 77 -11.06 15.21 6.37
C ILE A 77 -10.50 16.47 7.03
N SER A 78 -9.63 17.18 6.30
CA SER A 78 -9.10 18.49 6.69
C SER A 78 -8.36 18.51 8.04
N THR A 79 -7.86 17.36 8.49
CA THR A 79 -6.97 17.28 9.65
C THR A 79 -5.52 17.10 9.19
N THR A 80 -4.59 17.84 9.80
CA THR A 80 -3.15 17.72 9.50
C THR A 80 -2.63 16.30 9.75
N ALA A 81 -3.23 15.59 10.72
CA ALA A 81 -2.89 14.19 11.00
C ALA A 81 -3.24 13.26 9.83
N THR A 82 -4.39 13.46 9.19
CA THR A 82 -4.79 12.70 8.00
C THR A 82 -3.91 13.03 6.81
N GLU A 83 -3.61 14.31 6.57
CA GLU A 83 -2.72 14.72 5.47
C GLU A 83 -1.35 14.06 5.58
N GLN A 84 -0.68 14.18 6.74
CA GLN A 84 0.62 13.54 6.99
C GLN A 84 0.54 12.01 6.88
N ARG A 85 -0.59 11.42 7.27
CA ARG A 85 -0.80 9.97 7.15
C ARG A 85 -0.91 9.56 5.67
N LEU A 86 -1.64 10.32 4.86
CA LEU A 86 -1.79 10.06 3.43
C LEU A 86 -0.47 10.25 2.67
N GLU A 87 0.33 11.26 3.02
CA GLU A 87 1.69 11.43 2.47
C GLU A 87 2.58 10.24 2.82
N ARG A 88 2.63 9.83 4.10
CA ARG A 88 3.39 8.64 4.53
C ARG A 88 2.89 7.37 3.85
N PHE A 89 1.58 7.27 3.65
CA PHE A 89 0.95 6.15 2.98
C PHE A 89 1.35 6.06 1.50
N PHE A 90 1.29 7.18 0.77
CA PHE A 90 1.76 7.28 -0.60
C PHE A 90 3.25 6.96 -0.73
N ASN A 91 4.08 7.57 0.12
CA ASN A 91 5.54 7.41 0.10
C ASN A 91 6.02 6.00 0.47
N LEU A 92 5.15 5.15 1.03
CA LEU A 92 5.52 3.78 1.40
C LEU A 92 5.90 2.90 0.20
N ASN A 93 5.29 3.15 -0.96
CA ASN A 93 5.61 2.47 -2.22
C ASN A 93 5.25 3.29 -3.46
N GLY A 94 5.27 4.63 -3.37
CA GLY A 94 4.94 5.53 -4.47
C GLY A 94 3.49 5.43 -4.95
N GLY A 95 2.55 5.05 -4.06
CA GLY A 95 1.14 4.88 -4.40
C GLY A 95 0.78 3.57 -5.12
N HIS A 96 1.75 2.67 -5.36
CA HIS A 96 1.44 1.35 -5.91
C HIS A 96 0.60 0.52 -4.94
N ASP A 97 -0.33 -0.31 -5.41
CA ASP A 97 -1.12 -1.20 -4.54
C ASP A 97 -1.69 -0.48 -3.29
N ALA A 98 -2.12 0.76 -3.46
CA ALA A 98 -2.57 1.64 -2.40
C ALA A 98 -3.94 2.24 -2.77
N ILE A 99 -4.89 2.21 -1.84
CA ILE A 99 -6.25 2.72 -2.06
C ILE A 99 -6.74 3.48 -0.83
N ILE A 100 -7.49 4.55 -1.06
CA ILE A 100 -8.29 5.21 -0.03
C ILE A 100 -9.74 4.75 -0.19
N LEU A 101 -10.32 4.10 0.82
CA LEU A 101 -11.77 3.88 0.88
C LEU A 101 -12.42 4.94 1.75
N PHE A 102 -13.45 5.60 1.23
CA PHE A 102 -14.15 6.66 1.93
C PHE A 102 -15.60 6.31 2.22
N LEU A 103 -16.01 6.32 3.48
CA LEU A 103 -17.36 5.96 3.90
C LEU A 103 -18.36 7.10 3.64
N LEU A 104 -19.34 6.87 2.77
CA LEU A 104 -20.37 7.84 2.35
C LEU A 104 -21.63 7.84 3.21
N ASN A 105 -22.04 6.71 3.79
CA ASN A 105 -23.28 6.67 4.56
C ASN A 105 -23.00 6.59 6.05
N GLN A 106 -23.15 7.74 6.72
CA GLN A 106 -23.17 7.83 8.17
C GLN A 106 -24.41 8.60 8.59
N GLN A 107 -25.30 7.95 9.33
CA GLN A 107 -26.43 8.63 9.96
C GLN A 107 -25.90 9.54 11.08
N GLY A 108 -26.34 10.80 11.11
CA GLY A 108 -26.09 11.71 12.23
C GLY A 108 -24.83 12.59 12.14
N HIS A 109 -24.32 12.87 10.93
CA HIS A 109 -23.19 13.80 10.75
C HIS A 109 -23.64 15.21 10.33
N GLU A 110 -22.95 16.22 10.86
CA GLU A 110 -23.17 17.64 10.52
C GLU A 110 -22.74 17.97 9.08
N THR A 111 -21.75 17.26 8.55
CA THR A 111 -21.21 17.48 7.20
C THR A 111 -21.76 16.44 6.23
N ASN A 112 -22.24 16.91 5.07
CA ASN A 112 -22.68 16.04 3.98
C ASN A 112 -21.50 15.16 3.50
N PRO A 113 -21.59 13.82 3.63
CA PRO A 113 -20.49 12.92 3.29
C PRO A 113 -20.06 12.99 1.82
N THR A 114 -20.99 13.29 0.91
CA THR A 114 -20.68 13.47 -0.51
C THR A 114 -19.85 14.73 -0.73
N VAL A 115 -20.16 15.82 -0.03
CA VAL A 115 -19.36 17.06 -0.10
C VAL A 115 -17.96 16.81 0.47
N ALA A 116 -17.86 16.11 1.60
CA ALA A 116 -16.59 15.72 2.19
C ALA A 116 -15.73 14.86 1.24
N PHE A 117 -16.35 13.90 0.56
CA PHE A 117 -15.70 13.07 -0.45
C PHE A 117 -15.17 13.91 -1.62
N MET A 118 -15.99 14.83 -2.16
CA MET A 118 -15.59 15.69 -3.27
C MET A 118 -14.45 16.64 -2.88
N ASN A 119 -14.49 17.22 -1.68
CA ASN A 119 -13.41 18.07 -1.19
C ASN A 119 -12.11 17.29 -1.06
N LEU A 120 -12.15 16.09 -0.46
CA LEU A 120 -10.99 15.21 -0.38
C LEU A 120 -10.46 14.86 -1.78
N GLN A 121 -11.33 14.57 -2.74
CA GLN A 121 -10.94 14.27 -4.11
C GLN A 121 -10.17 15.44 -4.75
N ILE A 122 -10.64 16.67 -4.54
CA ILE A 122 -9.95 17.89 -5.03
C ILE A 122 -8.58 18.05 -4.34
N ASP A 123 -8.53 17.84 -3.02
CA ASP A 123 -7.30 18.00 -2.24
C ASP A 123 -6.21 17.01 -2.64
N ILE A 124 -6.58 15.76 -2.94
CA ILE A 124 -5.61 14.72 -3.33
C ILE A 124 -5.22 14.80 -4.81
N LEU A 125 -6.10 15.27 -5.70
CA LEU A 125 -5.90 15.23 -7.16
C LEU A 125 -4.58 15.88 -7.61
N SER A 126 -4.13 16.90 -6.88
CA SER A 126 -2.90 17.65 -7.18
C SER A 126 -1.67 17.20 -6.39
N LYS A 127 -1.85 16.36 -5.36
CA LYS A 127 -0.81 16.03 -4.37
C LYS A 127 -0.42 14.56 -4.37
N LEU A 128 -1.39 13.65 -4.52
CA LEU A 128 -1.22 12.22 -4.34
C LEU A 128 -1.96 11.48 -5.46
N ASP A 129 -1.24 10.72 -6.26
CA ASP A 129 -1.83 9.84 -7.27
C ASP A 129 -2.32 8.54 -6.60
N LEU A 130 -3.41 8.66 -5.83
CA LEU A 130 -4.04 7.56 -5.11
C LEU A 130 -5.52 7.41 -5.51
N PRO A 131 -5.98 6.18 -5.82
CA PRO A 131 -7.39 5.95 -6.08
C PRO A 131 -8.22 6.16 -4.81
N LEU A 132 -9.21 7.05 -4.92
CA LEU A 132 -10.22 7.32 -3.90
C LEU A 132 -11.52 6.62 -4.29
N VAL A 133 -11.92 5.61 -3.50
CA VAL A 133 -13.07 4.75 -3.78
C VAL A 133 -14.16 5.02 -2.75
N PRO A 134 -15.39 5.36 -3.18
CA PRO A 134 -16.51 5.52 -2.26
C PRO A 134 -16.98 4.17 -1.72
N LEU A 135 -17.26 4.13 -0.42
CA LEU A 135 -17.88 3.02 0.28
C LEU A 135 -19.28 3.45 0.73
N THR A 136 -20.31 2.86 0.14
CA THR A 136 -21.70 3.24 0.37
C THR A 136 -22.21 2.88 1.76
N SER A 137 -21.63 1.87 2.42
CA SER A 137 -21.97 1.48 3.79
C SER A 137 -20.89 0.55 4.36
N ILE A 138 -20.84 0.41 5.69
CA ILE A 138 -19.94 -0.56 6.33
C ILE A 138 -20.28 -1.99 5.89
N SER A 139 -21.56 -2.30 5.66
CA SER A 139 -21.99 -3.63 5.22
C SER A 139 -21.49 -4.02 3.83
N SER A 140 -21.17 -3.05 2.96
CA SER A 140 -20.60 -3.33 1.63
C SER A 140 -19.08 -3.51 1.64
N LEU A 141 -18.41 -3.29 2.79
CA LEU A 141 -16.96 -3.40 2.93
C LEU A 141 -16.43 -4.78 2.49
N PRO A 142 -17.00 -5.93 2.89
CA PRO A 142 -16.48 -7.24 2.47
C PRO A 142 -16.48 -7.40 0.94
N SER A 143 -17.59 -7.07 0.29
CA SER A 143 -17.72 -7.14 -1.18
C SER A 143 -16.77 -6.17 -1.86
N ALA A 144 -16.60 -4.95 -1.33
CA ALA A 144 -15.65 -3.97 -1.85
C ALA A 144 -14.21 -4.49 -1.77
N LEU A 145 -13.78 -5.04 -0.64
CA LEU A 145 -12.43 -5.61 -0.48
C LEU A 145 -12.19 -6.79 -1.43
N ALA A 146 -13.18 -7.67 -1.62
CA ALA A 146 -13.10 -8.79 -2.56
C ALA A 146 -12.95 -8.31 -4.01
N ASN A 147 -13.75 -7.32 -4.43
CA ASN A 147 -13.69 -6.75 -5.77
C ASN A 147 -12.35 -6.06 -6.03
N LEU A 148 -11.87 -5.24 -5.07
CA LEU A 148 -10.59 -4.55 -5.18
C LEU A 148 -9.42 -5.55 -5.25
N ARG A 149 -9.45 -6.62 -4.45
CA ARG A 149 -8.46 -7.68 -4.51
C ARG A 149 -8.40 -8.32 -5.89
N THR A 150 -9.54 -8.66 -6.46
CA THR A 150 -9.62 -9.27 -7.80
C THR A 150 -9.15 -8.32 -8.88
N ALA A 151 -9.57 -7.06 -8.85
CA ALA A 151 -9.16 -6.04 -9.81
C ALA A 151 -7.64 -5.81 -9.81
N PHE A 152 -7.03 -5.71 -8.63
CA PHE A 152 -5.59 -5.50 -8.50
C PHE A 152 -4.75 -6.76 -8.74
N ALA A 153 -5.32 -7.95 -8.52
CA ALA A 153 -4.66 -9.20 -8.89
C ALA A 153 -4.66 -9.42 -10.41
N ALA A 154 -5.74 -9.02 -11.09
CA ALA A 154 -5.86 -9.09 -12.55
C ALA A 154 -5.07 -7.98 -13.27
N ALA A 155 -4.88 -6.82 -12.62
CA ALA A 155 -4.01 -5.77 -13.11
C ALA A 155 -2.56 -6.26 -13.10
N GLN A 156 -2.06 -6.65 -14.29
CA GLN A 156 -0.62 -6.73 -14.53
C GLN A 156 0.01 -5.42 -14.03
N PRO A 157 1.16 -5.44 -13.35
CA PRO A 157 1.86 -4.20 -13.02
C PRO A 157 2.01 -3.43 -14.33
N ALA A 158 1.29 -2.31 -14.44
CA ALA A 158 1.46 -1.39 -15.54
C ALA A 158 2.89 -0.88 -15.40
N THR A 159 3.81 -1.50 -16.14
CA THR A 159 5.04 -0.88 -16.53
C THR A 159 4.63 0.30 -17.41
N SER A 160 4.27 1.41 -16.78
CA SER A 160 4.34 2.72 -17.40
C SER A 160 5.80 3.15 -17.29
N PRO A 161 6.65 2.93 -18.32
CA PRO A 161 8.08 3.24 -18.25
C PRO A 161 8.38 4.74 -18.11
N ALA A 162 7.37 5.62 -18.16
CA ALA A 162 7.54 7.06 -18.27
C ALA A 162 7.49 7.85 -16.95
N GLN A 163 6.94 7.29 -15.86
CA GLN A 163 6.80 8.02 -14.57
C GLN A 163 7.55 7.38 -13.41
N ALA A 164 7.75 6.06 -13.40
CA ALA A 164 8.54 5.39 -12.35
C ALA A 164 10.06 5.66 -12.49
N THR A 165 10.53 5.98 -13.69
CA THR A 165 11.95 6.24 -14.00
C THR A 165 12.42 7.62 -13.58
N SER A 166 11.56 8.64 -13.49
CA SER A 166 11.99 10.03 -13.28
C SER A 166 12.25 10.39 -11.81
N VAL A 167 11.54 9.77 -10.86
CA VAL A 167 11.66 10.10 -9.43
C VAL A 167 12.68 9.21 -8.70
N SER A 168 12.89 7.98 -9.18
CA SER A 168 13.80 7.03 -8.52
C SER A 168 15.24 7.14 -9.00
N LEU A 169 15.48 7.52 -10.26
CA LEU A 169 16.84 7.68 -10.79
C LEU A 169 17.67 8.70 -9.98
N PRO A 170 17.12 9.88 -9.58
CA PRO A 170 17.83 10.80 -8.69
C PRO A 170 18.06 10.24 -7.29
N LEU A 171 17.31 9.22 -6.83
CA LEU A 171 17.57 8.59 -5.54
C LEU A 171 18.61 7.48 -5.66
N LEU A 172 18.61 6.73 -6.77
CA LEU A 172 19.59 5.70 -7.07
C LEU A 172 21.01 6.28 -7.13
N GLN A 173 21.17 7.51 -7.64
CA GLN A 173 22.48 8.17 -7.67
C GLN A 173 23.10 8.35 -6.27
N HIS A 174 22.28 8.37 -5.22
CA HIS A 174 22.74 8.55 -3.84
C HIS A 174 22.99 7.24 -3.08
N LEU A 175 22.79 6.07 -3.72
CA LEU A 175 23.02 4.76 -3.11
C LEU A 175 24.50 4.35 -3.12
N ALA A 176 25.41 5.24 -2.72
CA ALA A 176 26.84 4.93 -2.70
C ALA A 176 27.53 5.56 -1.50
N SER A 177 28.40 4.80 -0.83
CA SER A 177 29.25 5.33 0.23
C SER A 177 30.42 6.14 -0.35
N GLY A 178 30.91 7.12 0.41
CA GLY A 178 32.11 7.91 0.08
C GLY A 178 31.82 9.25 -0.62
N ASN A 179 32.81 9.77 -1.35
CA ASN A 179 32.83 11.16 -1.84
C ASN A 179 31.96 11.36 -3.10
N GLY A 180 30.64 11.37 -2.91
CA GLY A 180 29.67 11.88 -3.89
C GLY A 180 28.74 10.83 -4.49
N PRO A 181 27.70 11.28 -5.20
CA PRO A 181 26.75 10.39 -5.87
C PRO A 181 27.44 9.54 -6.94
N LEU A 182 26.79 8.45 -7.34
CA LEU A 182 27.12 7.72 -8.56
C LEU A 182 27.03 8.66 -9.77
N SER A 183 27.85 8.41 -10.78
CA SER A 183 27.68 9.10 -12.06
C SER A 183 26.34 8.73 -12.69
N GLU A 184 25.86 9.57 -13.61
CA GLU A 184 24.64 9.30 -14.37
C GLU A 184 24.70 7.93 -15.06
N HIS A 185 25.84 7.60 -15.68
CA HIS A 185 26.06 6.30 -16.31
C HIS A 185 25.89 5.13 -15.33
N MET A 186 26.50 5.21 -14.16
CA MET A 186 26.39 4.16 -13.13
C MET A 186 24.98 4.08 -12.54
N THR A 187 24.31 5.21 -12.43
CA THR A 187 22.91 5.28 -11.97
C THR A 187 21.98 4.62 -12.97
N ASN A 188 22.18 4.86 -14.26
CA ASN A 188 21.44 4.20 -15.34
C ASN A 188 21.67 2.68 -15.31
N LEU A 189 22.92 2.23 -15.19
CA LEU A 189 23.23 0.81 -15.04
C LEU A 189 22.58 0.21 -13.79
N LEU A 190 22.61 0.90 -12.65
CA LEU A 190 21.95 0.42 -11.43
C LEU A 190 20.43 0.30 -11.63
N SER A 191 19.81 1.21 -12.39
CA SER A 191 18.37 1.19 -12.68
C SER A 191 17.92 -0.03 -13.49
N GLU A 192 18.83 -0.66 -14.26
CA GLU A 192 18.58 -1.93 -14.96
C GLU A 192 18.44 -3.12 -14.00
N LEU A 193 18.99 -3.01 -12.79
CA LEU A 193 18.86 -4.04 -11.76
C LEU A 193 17.61 -3.86 -10.90
N GLY A 194 17.18 -2.62 -10.68
CA GLY A 194 15.99 -2.30 -9.91
C GLY A 194 15.64 -0.81 -10.01
N GLN A 195 14.34 -0.53 -10.10
CA GLN A 195 13.83 0.82 -10.34
C GLN A 195 13.62 1.62 -9.05
N SER A 196 14.01 1.08 -7.89
CA SER A 196 13.89 1.76 -6.60
C SER A 196 15.01 1.34 -5.64
N PRO A 197 15.40 2.22 -4.68
CA PRO A 197 16.34 1.87 -3.62
C PRO A 197 16.01 0.59 -2.87
N ARG A 198 14.72 0.31 -2.69
CA ARG A 198 14.23 -0.89 -2.00
C ARG A 198 14.50 -2.16 -2.81
N GLU A 199 14.28 -2.14 -4.11
CA GLU A 199 14.58 -3.29 -4.98
C GLU A 199 16.07 -3.58 -5.00
N ILE A 200 16.90 -2.54 -5.12
CA ILE A 200 18.36 -2.66 -5.06
C ILE A 200 18.79 -3.22 -3.70
N ALA A 201 18.22 -2.75 -2.59
CA ALA A 201 18.49 -3.27 -1.25
C ALA A 201 18.11 -4.76 -1.14
N GLY A 202 16.95 -5.16 -1.68
CA GLY A 202 16.51 -6.56 -1.71
C GLY A 202 17.46 -7.46 -2.49
N LEU A 203 18.00 -7.00 -3.63
CA LEU A 203 19.01 -7.73 -4.38
C LEU A 203 20.29 -7.91 -3.57
N ALA A 204 20.74 -6.86 -2.89
CA ALA A 204 21.93 -6.88 -2.05
C ALA A 204 21.83 -7.82 -0.84
N GLU A 205 20.64 -8.35 -0.50
CA GLU A 205 20.49 -9.35 0.56
C GLU A 205 20.98 -10.75 0.14
N THR A 206 21.02 -11.03 -1.17
CA THR A 206 21.40 -12.34 -1.69
C THR A 206 22.82 -12.34 -2.25
N ALA A 207 23.53 -13.46 -2.12
CA ALA A 207 24.87 -13.61 -2.72
C ALA A 207 24.84 -13.41 -4.24
N GLN A 208 23.80 -13.91 -4.90
CA GLN A 208 23.58 -13.73 -6.34
C GLN A 208 23.34 -12.26 -6.71
N GLY A 209 22.51 -11.54 -5.96
CA GLY A 209 22.24 -10.12 -6.24
C GLY A 209 23.47 -9.24 -6.00
N LYS A 210 24.25 -9.50 -4.94
CA LYS A 210 25.55 -8.84 -4.73
C LYS A 210 26.50 -9.04 -5.91
N ALA A 211 26.58 -10.27 -6.44
CA ALA A 211 27.41 -10.56 -7.61
C ALA A 211 26.94 -9.82 -8.87
N ARG A 212 25.62 -9.68 -9.08
CA ARG A 212 25.05 -8.91 -10.19
C ARG A 212 25.37 -7.41 -10.07
N ILE A 213 25.26 -6.84 -8.88
CA ILE A 213 25.63 -5.43 -8.62
C ILE A 213 27.11 -5.20 -8.95
N LEU A 214 28.01 -6.05 -8.45
CA LEU A 214 29.45 -5.96 -8.74
C LEU A 214 29.77 -6.19 -10.22
N GLY A 215 29.08 -7.12 -10.87
CA GLY A 215 29.29 -7.42 -12.29
C GLY A 215 28.88 -6.28 -13.22
N LEU A 216 27.86 -5.51 -12.85
CA LEU A 216 27.34 -4.43 -13.68
C LEU A 216 28.02 -3.09 -13.43
N LEU A 217 28.28 -2.74 -12.16
CA LEU A 217 28.89 -1.46 -11.77
C LEU A 217 30.42 -1.53 -11.65
N GLY A 218 30.98 -2.73 -11.77
CA GLY A 218 32.38 -2.99 -11.51
C GLY A 218 32.73 -3.02 -10.01
N PRO A 219 33.99 -3.36 -9.69
CA PRO A 219 34.41 -3.60 -8.31
C PRO A 219 34.45 -2.34 -7.45
N VAL A 220 34.59 -1.15 -8.04
CA VAL A 220 34.71 0.12 -7.30
C VAL A 220 33.33 0.64 -6.93
N ASP A 221 32.49 0.99 -7.90
CA ASP A 221 31.17 1.56 -7.63
C ASP A 221 30.20 0.50 -7.07
N GLY A 222 30.31 -0.76 -7.50
CA GLY A 222 29.54 -1.85 -6.92
C GLY A 222 29.86 -2.07 -5.43
N ALA A 223 31.13 -1.95 -5.02
CA ALA A 223 31.49 -2.03 -3.60
C ALA A 223 30.92 -0.84 -2.81
N ARG A 224 30.96 0.38 -3.35
CA ARG A 224 30.39 1.58 -2.71
C ARG A 224 28.89 1.45 -2.48
N VAL A 225 28.16 0.88 -3.45
CA VAL A 225 26.71 0.62 -3.33
C VAL A 225 26.44 -0.41 -2.24
N LEU A 226 27.17 -1.53 -2.25
CA LEU A 226 27.00 -2.58 -1.24
C LEU A 226 27.38 -2.11 0.17
N SER A 227 28.40 -1.27 0.31
CA SER A 227 28.79 -0.65 1.57
C SER A 227 27.69 0.27 2.10
N PHE A 228 27.09 1.10 1.24
CA PHE A 228 26.00 1.99 1.62
C PHE A 228 24.81 1.20 2.18
N LEU A 229 24.37 0.18 1.43
CA LEU A 229 23.25 -0.67 1.82
C LEU A 229 23.53 -1.45 3.11
N ALA A 230 24.78 -1.87 3.34
CA ALA A 230 25.19 -2.53 4.57
C ALA A 230 25.17 -1.58 5.78
N GLN A 231 25.56 -0.31 5.59
CA GLN A 231 25.55 0.72 6.63
C GLN A 231 24.13 1.13 7.01
N GLU A 232 23.27 1.43 6.03
CA GLU A 232 21.88 1.83 6.26
C GLU A 232 21.06 0.71 6.92
N LYS A 233 21.37 -0.56 6.63
CA LYS A 233 20.71 -1.71 7.28
C LYS A 233 20.94 -1.76 8.80
N LEU A 234 22.05 -1.21 9.30
CA LEU A 234 22.36 -1.15 10.74
C LEU A 234 21.64 -0.02 11.47
N VAL A 235 21.09 0.97 10.76
CA VAL A 235 20.41 2.13 11.36
C VAL A 235 18.95 1.81 11.71
N PHE A 236 18.37 0.76 11.10
CA PHE A 236 16.97 0.37 11.28
C PHE A 236 16.77 -1.02 11.92
N ALA A 237 17.83 -1.64 12.43
CA ALA A 237 17.80 -2.90 13.20
C ALA A 237 17.87 -2.61 14.71
#